data_AF-A0A6S6XPA3-F1
#
_entry.id   AF-A0A6S6XPA3-F1
#
_cell.length_a   1.000
_cell.length_b   1.000
_cell.length_c   1.000
_cell.angle_alpha   90.00
_cell.angle_beta   90.00
_cell.angle_gamma   90.00
#
_symmetry.space_group_name_H-M   'P 1'
#
loop_
_entity.id
_entity.type
_entity.pdbx_description
1 polymer ?
#
loop_
_entity_poly.entity_id
_entity_poly.type
_entity_poly.pdbx_seq_one_letter_code
_entity_poly.pdbx_strand_id
1 'polypeptide(L)' 'MGKGPVYLGTYVLQQDMRIRMPKSILTNLSAEKGKTRFVIYLDSDNQSLILKVADDAMEDKFK' A
#
# COMPACT_ATOMS: atom_id res chain seq x y z
N MET A 1 -8.05 22.19 2.00
CA MET A 1 -8.83 21.35 1.09
C MET A 1 -8.13 20.01 0.95
N GLY A 2 -8.67 18.95 1.53
CA GLY A 2 -8.11 17.60 1.38
C GLY A 2 -8.32 17.15 -0.06
N LYS A 3 -7.24 16.88 -0.80
CA LYS A 3 -7.36 16.23 -2.11
C LYS A 3 -7.84 14.81 -1.86
N GLY A 4 -8.95 14.43 -2.50
CA GLY A 4 -9.43 13.05 -2.51
C GLY A 4 -8.40 12.07 -3.11
N PRO A 5 -8.70 10.76 -3.11
CA PRO A 5 -7.78 9.76 -3.62
C PRO A 5 -7.40 10.05 -5.08
N VAL A 6 -6.10 9.90 -5.37
CA VAL A 6 -5.56 10.08 -6.73
C VAL A 6 -5.36 8.69 -7.33
N TYR A 7 -5.92 8.46 -8.52
CA TYR A 7 -5.72 7.22 -9.27
C TYR A 7 -4.25 7.08 -9.69
N LEU A 8 -3.63 5.94 -9.38
CA LEU A 8 -2.21 5.68 -9.69
C LEU A 8 -2.00 4.63 -10.79
N GLY A 9 -3.05 3.89 -11.18
CA GLY A 9 -2.99 2.82 -12.18
C GLY A 9 -3.76 1.57 -11.77
N THR A 10 -3.92 0.64 -12.72
CA THR A 10 -4.54 -0.67 -12.52
C THR A 10 -3.55 -1.75 -12.94
N TYR A 11 -3.42 -2.79 -12.12
CA TYR A 11 -2.52 -3.93 -12.34
C TYR A 11 -3.27 -5.23 -12.09
N VAL A 12 -2.94 -6.26 -12.87
CA VAL A 12 -3.48 -7.61 -12.67
C VAL A 12 -2.82 -8.24 -11.44
N LEU A 13 -3.63 -8.90 -10.59
CA LEU A 13 -3.15 -9.77 -9.54
C LEU A 13 -2.49 -10.99 -10.18
N GLN A 14 -1.18 -11.14 -9.98
CA GLN A 14 -0.41 -12.23 -10.56
C GLN A 14 -0.76 -13.57 -9.89
N GLN A 15 -0.46 -14.68 -10.57
CA GLN A 15 -0.79 -16.03 -10.10
C GLN A 15 -0.16 -16.38 -8.74
N ASP A 16 0.97 -15.77 -8.41
CA ASP A 16 1.65 -15.89 -7.12
C ASP A 16 1.16 -14.86 -6.08
N MET A 17 -0.02 -14.27 -6.30
CA MET A 17 -0.69 -13.28 -5.45
C MET A 17 0.05 -11.94 -5.33
N ARG A 18 0.95 -11.62 -6.26
CA ARG A 18 1.67 -10.32 -6.28
C ARG A 18 0.93 -9.26 -7.08
N ILE A 19 1.01 -8.02 -6.61
CA ILE A 19 0.59 -6.83 -7.36
C ILE A 19 1.81 -5.95 -7.58
N ARG A 20 1.95 -5.41 -8.81
CA ARG A 20 3.02 -4.46 -9.12
C ARG A 20 2.64 -3.07 -8.60
N MET A 21 3.46 -2.54 -7.70
CA MET A 21 3.30 -1.18 -7.20
C MET A 21 3.67 -0.13 -8.26
N PRO A 22 2.91 0.99 -8.39
CA PRO A 22 3.23 2.07 -9.29
C PRO A 22 4.45 2.87 -8.80
N LYS A 23 5.30 3.34 -9.71
CA LYS A 23 6.54 4.09 -9.35
C LYS A 23 6.27 5.38 -8.57
N SER A 24 5.07 5.95 -8.71
CA SER A 24 4.66 7.21 -8.05
C SER A 24 4.69 7.14 -6.53
N ILE A 25 4.58 5.94 -5.93
CA ILE A 25 4.63 5.80 -4.46
C ILE A 25 6.01 6.15 -3.88
N LEU A 26 7.08 6.07 -4.68
CA LEU A 26 8.43 6.42 -4.23
C LEU A 26 8.52 7.90 -3.84
N THR A 27 7.79 8.76 -4.56
CA THR A 27 7.76 10.20 -4.31
C THR A 27 6.58 10.59 -3.41
N ASN A 28 5.39 10.06 -3.68
CA ASN A 28 4.17 10.47 -2.97
C ASN A 28 4.10 9.95 -1.53
N LEU A 29 4.73 8.81 -1.25
CA LEU A 29 4.78 8.18 0.08
C LEU A 29 6.20 8.09 0.65
N SER A 30 7.20 8.65 -0.04
CA SER A 30 8.62 8.51 0.31
C SER A 30 9.06 7.05 0.50
N ALA A 31 8.46 6.13 -0.27
CA ALA A 31 8.74 4.71 -0.14
C ALA A 31 10.12 4.33 -0.70
N GLU A 32 10.85 3.48 0.02
CA GLU A 32 12.13 2.91 -0.37
C GLU A 32 11.98 1.44 -0.77
N LYS A 33 12.48 1.10 -1.96
CA LYS A 33 12.43 -0.27 -2.49
C LYS A 33 13.16 -1.24 -1.56
N GLY A 34 12.51 -2.35 -1.21
CA GLY A 34 13.09 -3.39 -0.36
C GLY A 34 13.19 -3.03 1.13
N LYS A 35 12.77 -1.82 1.53
CA LYS A 35 12.82 -1.37 2.92
C LYS A 35 11.44 -1.00 3.46
N THR A 36 10.69 -0.16 2.75
CA THR A 36 9.37 0.27 3.19
C THR A 36 8.42 -0.91 3.26
N ARG A 37 7.85 -1.12 4.44
CA ARG A 37 6.81 -2.13 4.69
C ARG A 37 5.44 -1.49 4.58
N PHE A 38 4.47 -2.27 4.10
CA PHE A 38 3.07 -1.85 4.04
C PHE A 38 2.23 -2.78 4.90
N VAL A 39 1.41 -2.19 5.78
CA VAL A 39 0.35 -2.90 6.47
C VAL A 39 -0.85 -2.95 5.55
N ILE A 40 -1.44 -4.14 5.40
CA ILE A 40 -2.57 -4.39 4.52
C ILE A 40 -3.83 -4.56 5.38
N TYR A 41 -4.85 -3.77 5.11
CA TYR A 41 -6.17 -3.87 5.73
C TYR A 41 -7.20 -4.28 4.68
N LEU A 42 -8.17 -5.11 5.08
CA LEU A 42 -9.37 -5.38 4.31
C LEU A 42 -10.46 -4.41 4.75
N ASP A 43 -10.92 -3.58 3.82
CA ASP A 43 -12.15 -2.79 3.97
C ASP A 43 -13.26 -3.55 3.24
N SER A 44 -14.03 -4.32 4.00
CA SER A 44 -15.13 -5.15 3.48
C SER A 44 -16.28 -4.32 2.95
N ASP A 45 -16.50 -3.12 3.49
CA ASP A 45 -17.64 -2.28 3.14
C ASP A 45 -17.46 -1.70 1.74
N ASN A 46 -16.21 -1.35 1.40
CA ASN A 46 -15.85 -0.85 0.07
C ASN A 46 -15.22 -1.91 -0.83
N GLN A 47 -15.17 -3.17 -0.38
CA GLN A 47 -14.54 -4.30 -1.07
C GLN A 47 -13.12 -3.96 -1.58
N SER A 48 -12.31 -3.35 -0.72
CA SER A 48 -10.99 -2.85 -1.10
C SER A 48 -9.90 -3.27 -0.12
N LEU A 49 -8.66 -3.32 -0.61
CA LEU A 49 -7.49 -3.42 0.24
C LEU A 49 -6.89 -2.03 0.44
N ILE A 50 -6.64 -1.67 1.71
CA ILE A 50 -5.97 -0.42 2.07
C ILE A 50 -4.54 -0.76 2.45
N LEU A 51 -3.58 -0.16 1.75
CA LEU A 51 -2.16 -0.32 2.02
C LEU A 51 -1.65 0.96 2.69
N LYS A 52 -1.13 0.83 3.92
CA LYS A 52 -0.54 1.94 4.67
C LYS A 52 0.94 1.68 4.90
N VAL A 53 1.78 2.71 4.76
CA VAL A 53 3.19 2.62 5.18
C VAL A 53 3.21 2.25 6.67
N ALA A 54 3.93 1.19 7.01
CA ALA A 54 4.10 0.78 8.39
C ALA A 54 4.91 1.85 9.14
N ASP A 55 4.44 2.20 10.33
CA ASP A 55 5.22 2.94 11.31
C ASP A 55 5.88 1.96 12.30
N ASP A 56 6.87 2.44 13.05
CA ASP A 56 7.61 1.63 14.02
C ASP A 56 6.68 0.96 15.05
N ALA A 57 5.56 1.59 15.37
CA ALA A 57 4.56 1.06 16.30
C ALA A 57 3.77 -0.15 15.76
N MET A 58 3.66 -0.29 14.43
CA MET A 58 3.03 -1.45 13.79
C MET A 58 3.99 -2.64 13.67
N GLU A 59 5.31 -2.42 13.68
CA GLU A 59 6.29 -3.52 13.55
C GLU A 59 6.22 -4.52 14.71
N ASP A 60 5.84 -4.08 15.91
CA ASP A 60 5.81 -4.93 17.10
C ASP A 60 4.54 -5.78 17.24
N LYS A 61 3.50 -5.53 16.43
CA LYS A 61 2.25 -6.31 16.49
C LYS A 61 2.31 -7.66 15.79
N PHE A 62 3.34 -7.89 14.97
CA PHE A 62 3.48 -9.08 14.12
C PHE A 62 4.81 -9.82 14.33
N LYS A 63 5.61 -9.42 15.33
CA LYS A 63 6.73 -10.20 15.87
C LYS A 63 6.23 -11.03 17.05
#